data_AF-A0A350QRS7-F1
#
_entry.id   AF-A0A350QRS7-F1
#
_cell.length_a   1.000
_cell.length_b   1.000
_cell.length_c   1.000
_cell.angle_alpha   90.00
_cell.angle_beta   90.00
_cell.angle_gamma   90.00
#
_symmetry.space_group_name_H-M   'P 1'
#
loop_
_entity.id
_entity.type
_entity.pdbx_description
1 polymer ?
#
loop_
_entity_poly.entity_id
_entity_poly.type
_entity_poly.pdbx_seq_one_letter_code
_entity_poly.pdbx_strand_id
1 'polypeptide(L)' 'MATLLTARNLEKSFPSNMLFEGVGVHIESGERLGMIGPNGA' A
#
# COMPACT_ATOMS: atom_id res chain seq x y z
N MET A 1 6.56 4.33 -20.18
CA MET A 1 6.83 3.67 -18.89
C MET A 1 5.88 2.48 -18.78
N ALA A 2 6.31 1.40 -18.15
CA ALA A 2 5.50 0.18 -18.01
C ALA A 2 5.01 0.05 -16.56
N THR A 3 3.71 -0.26 -16.38
CA THR A 3 3.16 -0.60 -15.07
C THR A 3 3.81 -1.88 -14.55
N LEU A 4 4.34 -1.84 -13.34
CA LEU A 4 4.92 -3.00 -12.66
C LEU A 4 3.94 -3.63 -11.68
N LEU A 5 3.22 -2.79 -10.92
CA LEU A 5 2.28 -3.25 -9.91
C LEU A 5 1.05 -2.35 -9.89
N THR A 6 -0.12 -2.95 -9.77
CA THR A 6 -1.35 -2.26 -9.43
C THR A 6 -2.10 -3.08 -8.41
N ALA A 7 -2.46 -2.46 -7.30
CA ALA A 7 -3.34 -3.05 -6.30
C ALA A 7 -4.41 -2.03 -5.91
N ARG A 8 -5.60 -2.54 -5.62
CA ARG A 8 -6.78 -1.75 -5.24
C ARG A 8 -7.43 -2.42 -4.04
N ASN A 9 -7.95 -1.61 -3.12
CA ASN A 9 -8.68 -2.07 -1.94
C ASN A 9 -7.90 -3.11 -1.11
N LEU A 10 -6.60 -2.89 -0.94
CA LEU A 10 -5.79 -3.72 -0.04
C LEU A 10 -6.25 -3.49 1.40
N GLU A 11 -6.47 -4.58 2.13
CA GLU A 11 -6.67 -4.57 3.58
C GLU A 11 -5.70 -5.52 4.26
N LYS A 12 -5.45 -5.27 5.55
CA LYS A 12 -4.80 -6.26 6.41
C LYS A 12 -5.28 -6.14 7.84
N SER A 13 -5.77 -7.26 8.38
CA SER A 13 -6.15 -7.43 9.79
C SER A 13 -5.29 -8.46 10.51
N PHE A 14 -5.20 -8.28 11.82
CA PHE A 14 -5.10 -9.35 12.82
C PHE A 14 -6.45 -9.49 13.54
N PRO A 15 -6.72 -10.59 14.28
CA PRO A 15 -8.06 -10.90 14.80
C PRO A 15 -8.79 -9.76 15.53
N SER A 16 -8.05 -8.88 16.23
CA SER A 16 -8.60 -7.74 16.97
C SER A 16 -8.08 -6.39 16.48
N ASN A 17 -7.36 -6.32 15.36
CA ASN A 17 -6.75 -5.07 14.91
C ASN A 17 -6.73 -4.96 13.37
N MET A 18 -7.36 -3.92 12.83
CA MET A 18 -7.21 -3.51 11.44
C MET A 18 -5.92 -2.69 11.31
N LEU A 19 -4.99 -3.12 10.46
CA LEU A 19 -3.78 -2.35 10.18
C LEU A 19 -4.06 -1.25 9.16
N PHE A 20 -4.70 -1.63 8.05
CA PHE A 20 -5.13 -0.70 7.01
C PHE A 20 -6.29 -1.29 6.23
N GLU A 21 -7.08 -0.41 5.61
CA GLU A 21 -8.21 -0.73 4.78
C GLU A 21 -8.21 0.21 3.56
N GLY A 22 -8.57 -0.31 2.39
CA GLY A 22 -8.78 0.51 1.20
C GLY A 22 -7.51 1.07 0.55
N VAL A 23 -6.34 0.49 0.82
CA VAL A 23 -5.08 0.99 0.23
C VAL A 23 -5.03 0.68 -1.26
N GLY A 24 -4.74 1.70 -2.06
CA GLY A 24 -4.48 1.60 -3.49
C GLY A 24 -3.04 1.99 -3.81
N VAL A 25 -2.38 1.22 -4.67
CA VAL A 25 -1.03 1.53 -5.13
C VAL A 25 -0.89 1.23 -6.61
N HIS A 26 -0.24 2.13 -7.33
CA HIS A 26 0.17 1.97 -8.71
C HIS A 26 1.66 2.29 -8.78
N ILE A 27 2.45 1.37 -9.32
CA ILE A 27 3.91 1.52 -9.41
C ILE A 27 4.33 1.33 -10.85
N GLU A 28 5.06 2.32 -11.38
CA GLU A 28 5.65 2.28 -12.70
C GLU A 28 7.15 1.97 -12.68
N SER A 29 7.65 1.45 -13.80
CA SER A 29 9.08 1.17 -13.97
C SER A 29 9.93 2.43 -13.84
N GLY A 30 10.84 2.44 -12.86
CA GLY A 30 11.75 3.55 -12.57
C GLY A 30 11.26 4.51 -11.49
N GLU A 31 10.06 4.30 -10.96
CA GLU A 31 9.47 5.11 -9.89
C GLU A 31 10.15 4.86 -8.54
N ARG A 32 10.31 5.92 -7.74
CA ARG A 32 10.84 5.85 -6.36
C ARG A 32 9.72 6.22 -5.39
N LEU A 33 9.16 5.22 -4.72
CA LEU A 33 8.06 5.40 -3.77
C LEU A 33 8.59 5.42 -2.32
N GLY A 34 8.06 6.32 -1.49
CA GLY A 34 8.29 6.35 -0.05
C GLY A 34 6.98 6.27 0.71
N MET A 35 6.96 5.50 1.81
CA MET A 35 5.84 5.44 2.75
C MET A 35 6.21 6.20 4.03
N ILE A 36 5.29 7.03 4.52
CA ILE A 36 5.47 7.81 5.74
C ILE A 36 4.27 7.60 6.68
N GLY A 37 4.54 7.61 7.98
CA GLY A 37 3.52 7.46 9.01
C GLY A 37 4.13 7.35 10.40
N PRO A 38 3.34 7.57 11.46
CA PRO A 38 3.76 7.27 12.82
C PRO A 38 3.98 5.76 13.00
N ASN A 39 4.71 5.38 14.05
CA ASN A 39 4.89 3.96 14.39
C ASN A 39 3.53 3.30 14.65
N GLY A 40 3.21 2.26 13.87
CA GLY A 40 1.94 1.55 13.94
C GLY A 40 0.89 1.97 12.91
N ALA A 41 1.23 2.84 11.95
CA ALA A 41 0.43 3.13 10.77
C ALA A 41 0.53 2.03 9.70
#